data_AF-A0A1I7V942-F1
#
_entry.id   AF-A0A1I7V942-F1
#
_cell.length_a   1.000
_cell.length_b   1.000
_cell.length_c   1.000
_cell.angle_alpha   90.00
_cell.angle_beta   90.00
_cell.angle_gamma   90.00
#
_symmetry.space_group_name_H-M   'P 1'
#
loop_
_entity.id
_entity.type
_entity.pdbx_description
1 polymer ?
#
loop_
_entity_poly.entity_id
_entity_poly.type
_entity_poly.pdbx_seq_one_letter_code
_entity_poly.pdbx_strand_id
1 'polypeptide(L)'
;MFRCFFWIVALFVVIEIARTGNGALSKLWQKQKCWSSGNGQSARWFNHGERINRGKYWYRCISGALQPKGCFTSTNKQLYIGDKFVENGYEMECILDKNGYLKFAFTACVPKKGERYKIGETWEDKRYQ
;
A
#
# COMPACT_ATOMS: atom_id res chain seq x y z
N MET A 1 32.93 -56.34 23.01
CA MET A 1 32.24 -55.22 23.66
C MET A 1 32.08 -54.04 22.67
N PHE A 2 31.27 -54.18 21.63
CA PHE A 2 31.12 -53.18 20.55
C PHE A 2 29.63 -52.96 20.23
N ARG A 3 28.82 -52.47 21.19
CA ARG A 3 27.39 -52.17 20.93
C ARG A 3 26.86 -50.88 21.59
N CYS A 4 27.72 -50.00 22.11
CA CYS A 4 27.25 -48.75 22.75
C CYS A 4 27.57 -47.46 21.98
N PHE A 5 28.50 -47.47 21.01
CA PHE A 5 28.90 -46.24 20.30
C PHE A 5 27.97 -45.82 19.15
N PHE A 6 27.12 -46.72 18.64
CA PHE A 6 26.27 -46.43 17.47
C PHE A 6 24.98 -45.65 17.78
N TRP A 7 24.58 -45.53 19.05
CA TRP A 7 23.32 -44.84 19.41
C TRP A 7 23.48 -43.36 19.78
N ILE A 8 24.69 -42.92 20.14
CA ILE A 8 24.94 -41.53 20.55
C ILE A 8 25.09 -40.60 19.33
N VAL A 9 25.67 -41.09 18.23
CA VAL A 9 25.92 -40.28 17.03
C VAL A 9 24.62 -39.91 16.30
N ALA A 10 23.61 -40.78 16.33
CA ALA A 10 22.31 -40.54 15.70
C ALA A 10 21.50 -39.41 16.36
N LEU A 11 21.71 -39.15 17.66
CA LEU A 11 20.98 -38.10 18.40
C LEU A 11 21.59 -36.70 18.19
N PHE A 12 22.88 -36.59 17.92
CA PHE A 12 23.52 -35.30 17.63
C PHE A 12 23.22 -34.77 16.21
N VAL A 13 22.96 -35.64 15.24
CA VAL A 13 22.66 -35.21 13.85
C VAL A 13 21.27 -34.57 13.74
N VAL A 14 20.29 -34.98 14.55
CA VAL A 14 18.91 -34.43 14.47
C VAL A 14 18.84 -33.01 15.05
N ILE A 15 19.71 -32.65 16.01
CA ILE A 15 19.68 -31.35 16.68
C ILE A 15 20.21 -30.22 15.78
N GLU A 16 21.22 -30.47 14.93
CA GLU A 16 21.80 -29.42 14.07
C GLU A 16 20.95 -29.09 12.82
N ILE A 17 20.11 -30.01 12.36
CA ILE A 17 19.20 -29.76 11.22
C ILE A 17 18.06 -28.80 11.65
N ALA A 18 17.64 -28.84 12.91
CA ALA A 18 16.60 -27.95 13.44
C ALA A 18 17.07 -26.49 13.63
N ARG A 19 18.36 -26.26 13.89
CA ARG A 19 18.91 -24.90 14.08
C ARG A 19 19.05 -24.12 12.77
N THR A 20 19.38 -24.78 11.67
CA THR A 20 19.60 -24.14 10.36
C THR A 20 18.30 -23.79 9.64
N GLY A 21 17.25 -24.61 9.77
CA GLY A 21 15.93 -24.34 9.17
C GLY A 21 15.21 -23.10 9.74
N ASN A 22 15.29 -22.90 11.06
CA ASN A 22 14.63 -21.77 11.73
C ASN A 22 15.24 -20.40 11.37
N GLY A 23 16.55 -20.36 11.08
CA GLY A 23 17.24 -19.14 10.66
C GLY A 23 16.85 -18.69 9.24
N ALA A 24 16.66 -19.63 8.30
CA ALA A 24 16.26 -19.31 6.93
C ALA A 24 14.80 -18.81 6.86
N LEU A 25 13.89 -19.47 7.58
CA LEU A 25 12.47 -19.11 7.62
C LEU A 25 12.25 -17.72 8.26
N SER A 26 12.92 -17.44 9.39
CA SER A 26 12.83 -16.13 10.05
C SER A 26 13.39 -15.00 9.18
N LYS A 27 14.46 -15.25 8.42
CA LYS A 27 15.04 -14.28 7.47
C LYS A 27 14.13 -14.03 6.27
N LEU A 28 13.43 -15.05 5.77
CA LEU A 28 12.40 -14.90 4.74
C LEU A 28 11.22 -14.07 5.26
N TRP A 29 10.78 -14.31 6.50
CA TRP A 29 9.68 -13.57 7.12
C TRP A 29 10.03 -12.09 7.36
N GLN A 30 11.28 -11.79 7.75
CA GLN A 30 11.77 -10.42 7.84
C GLN A 30 11.79 -9.71 6.48
N LYS A 31 12.16 -10.39 5.39
CA LYS A 31 12.14 -9.80 4.04
C LYS A 31 10.73 -9.41 3.57
N GLN A 32 9.68 -9.97 4.17
CA GLN A 32 8.30 -9.64 3.80
C GLN A 32 7.76 -8.41 4.55
N LYS A 33 8.44 -7.94 5.60
CA LYS A 33 8.03 -6.77 6.39
C LYS A 33 8.52 -5.48 5.75
N CYS A 34 7.74 -4.41 5.91
CA CYS A 34 8.07 -3.10 5.38
C CYS A 34 8.58 -2.19 6.50
N TRP A 35 9.71 -1.52 6.28
CA TRP A 35 10.21 -0.47 7.17
C TRP A 35 9.86 0.90 6.60
N SER A 36 9.09 1.71 7.33
CA SER A 36 8.74 3.04 6.82
C SER A 36 8.26 4.01 7.91
N SER A 37 8.48 5.31 7.70
CA SER A 37 7.92 6.44 8.46
C SER A 37 7.02 7.31 7.59
N GLY A 38 6.16 8.14 8.18
CA GLY A 38 5.36 9.10 7.40
C GLY A 38 4.21 9.74 8.19
N ASN A 39 3.69 10.85 7.66
CA ASN A 39 2.59 11.63 8.27
C ASN A 39 2.87 12.00 9.76
N GLY A 40 4.10 12.42 10.05
CA GLY A 40 4.55 12.77 11.41
C GLY A 40 4.87 11.58 12.33
N GLN A 41 4.64 10.34 11.89
CA GLN A 41 4.91 9.15 12.71
C GLN A 41 6.35 8.63 12.51
N SER A 42 6.94 8.17 13.61
CA SER A 42 8.25 7.52 13.63
C SER A 42 8.27 6.23 12.81
N ALA A 43 9.46 5.87 12.29
CA ALA A 43 9.63 4.66 11.51
C ALA A 43 9.36 3.40 12.35
N ARG A 44 8.63 2.44 11.78
CA ARG A 44 8.43 1.11 12.37
C ARG A 44 8.32 0.04 11.30
N TRP A 45 8.40 -1.22 11.74
CA TRP A 45 8.12 -2.37 10.90
C TRP A 45 6.60 -2.61 10.79
N PHE A 46 6.17 -2.96 9.58
CA PHE A 46 4.81 -3.36 9.24
C PHE A 46 4.85 -4.78 8.69
N ASN A 47 3.88 -5.61 9.08
CA ASN A 47 3.80 -6.99 8.63
C ASN A 47 3.30 -7.06 7.17
N HIS A 48 3.61 -8.16 6.48
CA HIS A 48 3.02 -8.45 5.17
C HIS A 48 1.49 -8.43 5.26
N GLY A 49 0.84 -7.77 4.30
CA GLY A 49 -0.61 -7.57 4.26
C GLY A 49 -1.11 -6.41 5.13
N GLU A 50 -0.28 -5.86 6.04
CA GLU A 50 -0.70 -4.77 6.94
C GLU A 50 -1.06 -3.51 6.13
N ARG A 51 -2.19 -2.92 6.51
CA ARG A 51 -2.68 -1.67 5.93
C ARG A 51 -2.06 -0.48 6.66
N ILE A 52 -1.68 0.53 5.87
CA ILE A 52 -1.01 1.73 6.38
C ILE A 52 -1.71 2.95 5.80
N ASN A 53 -2.24 3.82 6.66
CA ASN A 53 -2.87 5.08 6.26
C ASN A 53 -1.93 6.24 6.58
N ARG A 54 -1.77 7.18 5.66
CA ARG A 54 -0.90 8.36 5.79
C ARG A 54 -1.58 9.58 5.20
N GLY A 55 -2.19 10.39 6.07
CA GLY A 55 -3.00 11.53 5.65
C GLY A 55 -4.06 11.08 4.65
N LYS A 56 -4.04 11.68 3.46
CA LYS A 56 -4.98 11.39 2.36
C LYS A 56 -4.67 10.15 1.54
N TYR A 57 -3.73 9.29 1.95
CA TYR A 57 -3.29 8.12 1.18
C TYR A 57 -3.28 6.85 2.00
N TRP A 58 -3.44 5.71 1.34
CA TRP A 58 -3.30 4.41 1.99
C TRP A 58 -2.54 3.40 1.12
N TYR A 59 -1.86 2.51 1.83
CA TYR A 59 -0.90 1.55 1.31
C TYR A 59 -1.16 0.18 1.91
N ARG A 60 -0.56 -0.84 1.31
CA ARG A 60 -0.43 -2.17 1.90
C ARG A 60 1.02 -2.62 1.82
N CYS A 61 1.54 -3.13 2.93
CA CYS A 61 2.85 -3.76 2.93
C CYS A 61 2.76 -5.10 2.19
N ILE A 62 3.47 -5.27 1.09
CA ILE A 62 3.49 -6.51 0.31
C ILE A 62 4.94 -6.84 -0.01
N SER A 63 5.39 -7.98 0.47
CA SER A 63 6.71 -8.56 0.19
C SER A 63 7.87 -7.57 0.41
N GLY A 64 7.83 -6.85 1.53
CA GLY A 64 8.87 -5.88 1.90
C GLY A 64 8.73 -4.50 1.28
N ALA A 65 7.77 -4.29 0.38
CA ALA A 65 7.52 -3.02 -0.28
C ALA A 65 6.15 -2.42 0.11
N LEU A 66 6.11 -1.10 0.30
CA LEU A 66 4.86 -0.38 0.44
C LEU A 66 4.19 -0.21 -0.92
N GLN A 67 3.13 -0.97 -1.16
CA GLN A 67 2.35 -0.80 -2.37
C GLN A 67 1.28 0.28 -2.16
N PRO A 68 1.24 1.32 -3.00
CA PRO A 68 0.16 2.29 -3.00
C PRO A 68 -1.14 1.60 -3.39
N LYS A 69 -2.24 1.93 -2.69
CA LYS A 69 -3.55 1.32 -2.94
C LYS A 69 -4.66 2.34 -3.20
N GLY A 70 -4.53 3.55 -2.67
CA GLY A 70 -5.41 4.65 -3.06
C GLY A 70 -5.43 5.81 -2.08
N CYS A 71 -6.52 6.57 -2.10
CA CYS A 71 -6.63 7.87 -1.46
C CYS A 71 -7.81 7.91 -0.47
N PHE A 72 -7.92 9.03 0.26
CA PHE A 72 -9.08 9.41 1.04
C PHE A 72 -9.56 10.80 0.61
N THR A 73 -10.88 10.98 0.48
CA THR A 73 -11.50 12.30 0.28
C THR A 73 -11.37 13.16 1.54
N SER A 74 -11.71 14.45 1.42
CA SER A 74 -11.88 15.38 2.54
C SER A 74 -12.78 14.82 3.66
N THR A 75 -13.81 14.06 3.28
CA THR A 75 -14.78 13.39 4.15
C THR A 75 -14.35 11.99 4.62
N ASN A 76 -13.06 11.63 4.44
CA ASN A 76 -12.48 10.32 4.78
C ASN A 76 -13.10 9.13 4.02
N LYS A 77 -13.79 9.36 2.90
CA LYS A 77 -14.22 8.26 2.03
C LYS A 77 -13.00 7.64 1.38
N GLN A 78 -12.85 6.33 1.52
CA GLN A 78 -11.78 5.58 0.87
C GLN A 78 -12.01 5.50 -0.65
N LEU A 79 -10.93 5.70 -1.40
CA LEU A 79 -10.85 5.56 -2.85
C LEU A 79 -9.72 4.58 -3.19
N TYR A 80 -9.92 3.75 -4.20
CA TYR A 80 -8.87 2.99 -4.88
C TYR A 80 -8.25 3.85 -6.00
N ILE A 81 -7.07 3.43 -6.49
CA ILE A 81 -6.47 4.06 -7.67
C ILE A 81 -7.43 3.90 -8.87
N GLY A 82 -7.73 5.00 -9.56
CA GLY A 82 -8.70 5.09 -10.65
C GLY A 82 -10.10 5.54 -10.22
N ASP A 83 -10.42 5.49 -8.92
CA ASP A 83 -11.71 5.98 -8.43
C ASP A 83 -11.81 7.50 -8.57
N LYS A 84 -13.01 7.95 -8.95
CA LYS A 84 -13.35 9.36 -9.16
C LYS A 84 -14.41 9.84 -8.18
N PHE A 85 -14.35 11.10 -7.83
CA PHE A 85 -15.40 11.77 -7.06
C PHE A 85 -15.54 13.22 -7.50
N VAL A 86 -16.70 13.82 -7.21
CA VAL A 86 -16.97 15.23 -7.47
C VAL A 86 -17.05 15.96 -6.15
N GLU A 87 -16.33 17.07 -6.04
CA GLU A 87 -16.36 17.97 -4.90
C GLU A 87 -16.16 19.41 -5.39
N ASN A 88 -16.95 20.34 -4.85
CA ASN A 88 -16.88 21.77 -5.17
C ASN A 88 -16.88 22.09 -6.67
N GLY A 89 -17.63 21.32 -7.46
CA GLY A 89 -17.75 21.52 -8.91
C GLY A 89 -16.58 20.97 -9.74
N TYR A 90 -15.72 20.14 -9.15
CA TYR A 90 -14.61 19.49 -9.84
C TYR A 90 -14.67 17.97 -9.69
N GLU A 91 -14.43 17.26 -10.78
CA GLU A 91 -14.15 15.82 -10.75
C GLU A 91 -12.66 15.61 -10.51
N MET A 92 -12.35 14.81 -9.49
CA MET A 92 -10.99 14.41 -9.12
C MET A 92 -10.86 12.89 -9.16
N GLU A 93 -9.72 12.42 -9.66
CA GLU A 93 -9.34 11.01 -9.72
C GLU A 93 -8.15 10.74 -8.79
N CYS A 94 -8.23 9.66 -8.01
CA CYS A 94 -7.06 9.15 -7.27
C CYS A 94 -6.13 8.41 -8.23
N ILE A 95 -4.98 8.99 -8.56
CA ILE A 95 -4.05 8.41 -9.53
C ILE A 95 -2.71 8.06 -8.88
N LEU A 96 -2.01 7.10 -9.51
CA LEU A 96 -0.60 6.86 -9.29
C LEU A 96 0.17 7.53 -10.41
N ASP A 97 1.05 8.47 -10.07
CA ASP A 97 1.82 9.18 -11.09
C ASP A 97 3.00 8.34 -11.62
N LYS A 98 3.66 8.85 -12.67
CA LYS A 98 4.81 8.20 -13.30
C LYS A 98 6.00 7.93 -12.35
N ASN A 99 6.06 8.62 -11.22
CA ASN A 99 7.10 8.47 -10.21
C ASN A 99 6.67 7.51 -9.08
N GLY A 100 5.47 6.94 -9.15
CA GLY A 100 4.95 6.01 -8.14
C GLY A 100 4.31 6.70 -6.93
N TYR A 101 3.97 7.98 -7.01
CA TYR A 101 3.30 8.71 -5.93
C TYR A 101 1.80 8.84 -6.17
N LEU A 102 1.03 8.64 -5.10
CA LEU A 102 -0.41 8.87 -5.10
C LEU A 102 -0.71 10.38 -5.11
N LYS A 103 -1.66 10.80 -5.95
CA LYS A 103 -2.15 12.18 -5.97
C LYS A 103 -3.58 12.24 -6.49
N PHE A 104 -4.20 13.40 -6.30
CA PHE A 104 -5.45 13.73 -6.97
C PHE A 104 -5.14 14.46 -8.28
N ALA A 105 -5.74 13.99 -9.36
CA ALA A 105 -5.76 14.70 -10.64
C ALA A 105 -7.15 15.25 -10.89
N PHE A 106 -7.25 16.52 -11.27
CA PHE A 106 -8.49 17.06 -11.82
C PHE A 106 -8.73 16.44 -13.20
N THR A 107 -9.95 15.96 -13.45
CA THR A 107 -10.30 15.28 -14.72
C THR A 107 -11.41 16.00 -15.47
N ALA A 108 -12.30 16.71 -14.77
CA ALA A 108 -13.37 17.47 -15.37
C ALA A 108 -13.88 18.60 -14.45
N CYS A 109 -14.46 19.63 -15.06
CA CYS A 109 -15.34 20.58 -14.40
C CYS A 109 -16.77 20.02 -14.38
N VAL A 110 -17.46 20.18 -13.26
CA VAL A 110 -18.83 19.68 -13.02
C VAL A 110 -19.69 20.81 -12.46
N PRO A 111 -20.06 21.80 -13.28
CA PRO A 111 -20.76 23.01 -12.81
C PRO A 111 -22.14 22.68 -12.22
N LYS A 112 -22.80 21.63 -12.73
CA LYS A 112 -24.09 21.13 -12.25
C LYS A 112 -24.11 19.61 -12.29
N LYS A 113 -25.00 19.00 -11.51
CA LYS A 113 -25.17 17.54 -11.50
C LYS A 113 -25.56 17.05 -12.90
N GLY A 114 -24.72 16.20 -13.49
CA GLY A 114 -24.94 15.64 -14.83
C GLY A 114 -24.16 16.34 -15.95
N GLU A 115 -23.66 17.56 -15.71
CA GLU A 115 -22.80 18.28 -16.66
C GLU A 115 -21.34 17.98 -16.34
N ARG A 116 -20.57 17.45 -17.29
CA ARG A 116 -19.14 17.17 -17.14
C ARG A 116 -18.39 17.69 -18.35
N TYR A 117 -17.38 18.50 -18.10
CA TYR A 117 -16.51 19.07 -19.12
C TYR A 117 -15.08 18.69 -18.83
N LYS A 118 -14.49 17.88 -19.70
CA LYS A 118 -13.09 17.43 -19.56
C LYS A 118 -12.14 18.60 -19.74
N ILE A 119 -10.89 18.39 -19.34
CA ILE A 119 -9.81 19.35 -19.58
C ILE A 119 -9.72 19.66 -21.08
N GLY A 120 -9.80 20.96 -21.42
CA GLY A 120 -9.75 21.46 -22.79
C GLY A 120 -11.12 21.67 -23.43
N GLU A 121 -12.20 21.19 -22.82
CA GLU A 121 -13.56 21.46 -23.29
C GLU A 121 -14.04 22.84 -22.82
N THR A 122 -14.84 23.49 -23.66
CA THR A 122 -15.48 24.78 -23.38
C THR A 122 -16.99 24.61 -23.40
N TRP A 123 -17.69 25.37 -22.57
CA TRP A 123 -19.15 25.40 -22.57
C TRP A 123 -19.67 26.81 -22.31
N GLU A 124 -20.89 27.08 -22.80
CA GLU A 124 -21.59 28.32 -22.53
C GLU A 124 -22.25 28.24 -21.14
N ASP A 125 -21.89 29.15 -20.24
CA ASP A 125 -22.53 29.26 -18.93
C ASP A 125 -23.77 30.17 -19.03
N LYS A 126 -24.94 29.62 -18.72
CA LYS A 126 -26.22 30.35 -18.73
C LYS A 126 -26.34 31.42 -17.62
N ARG A 127 -25.28 31.70 -16.86
CA ARG A 127 -25.26 32.66 -15.74
C ARG A 127 -25.44 34.14 -16.13
N TYR A 128 -25.55 34.47 -17.42
CA TYR A 128 -25.83 35.82 -17.91
C TYR A 128 -27.10 35.89 -18.76
N GLN A 129 -28.24 35.49 -18.20
CA GLN A 129 -29.55 35.69 -18.81
C GLN A 129 -30.54 36.28 -17.80
#